data_AF-A0A1C5LE77-F1
#
_entry.id   AF-A0A1C5LE77-F1
#
_cell.length_a   1.000
_cell.length_b   1.000
_cell.length_c   1.000
_cell.angle_alpha   90.00
_cell.angle_beta   90.00
_cell.angle_gamma   90.00
#
_symmetry.space_group_name_H-M   'P 1'
#
loop_
_entity.id
_entity.type
_entity.pdbx_description
1 polymer ?
#
loop_
_entity_poly.entity_id
_entity_poly.type
_entity_poly.pdbx_seq_one_letter_code
_entity_poly.pdbx_strand_id
1 'polypeptide(L)' 'MLLSYVNTQLRDFYRSLDAFCEDRGLDRKELEDKLDMIDYAYDPAVNQFV' A
#
# COMPACT_ATOMS: atom_id res chain seq x y z
N MET A 1 11.35 -4.52 -5.68
CA MET A 1 10.53 -3.77 -6.67
C MET A 1 9.03 -3.71 -6.33
N LEU A 2 8.51 -4.55 -5.42
CA LEU A 2 7.08 -4.59 -5.10
C LEU A 2 6.62 -3.31 -4.36
N LEU A 3 7.41 -2.81 -3.41
CA LEU A 3 7.15 -1.55 -2.70
C LEU A 3 7.06 -0.33 -3.64
N SER A 4 8.04 -0.14 -4.53
CA SER A 4 8.03 0.98 -5.48
C SER A 4 6.79 0.95 -6.38
N TYR A 5 6.38 -0.25 -6.82
CA TYR A 5 5.15 -0.40 -7.60
C TYR A 5 3.92 0.02 -6.80
N VAL A 6 3.76 -0.51 -5.58
CA VAL A 6 2.62 -0.17 -4.71
C VAL A 6 2.61 1.32 -4.40
N ASN A 7 3.75 1.92 -4.07
CA ASN A 7 3.85 3.36 -3.78
C ASN A 7 3.52 4.23 -4.99
N THR A 8 3.93 3.85 -6.20
CA THR A 8 3.54 4.58 -7.43
C THR A 8 2.05 4.43 -7.70
N GLN A 9 1.48 3.23 -7.51
CA GLN A 9 0.04 3.04 -7.64
C GLN A 9 -0.74 3.92 -6.65
N LEU A 10 -0.40 3.85 -5.37
CA LEU A 10 -1.06 4.64 -4.33
C LEU A 10 -0.91 6.14 -4.56
N ARG A 11 0.26 6.62 -4.98
CA ARG A 11 0.50 8.04 -5.20
C ARG A 11 -0.25 8.61 -6.40
N ASP A 12 -0.23 7.91 -7.53
CA ASP A 12 -0.67 8.47 -8.82
C ASP A 12 -2.09 8.03 -9.20
N PHE A 13 -2.58 6.90 -8.66
CA PHE A 13 -3.82 6.26 -9.15
C PHE A 13 -4.91 6.06 -8.08
N TYR A 14 -4.55 5.99 -6.79
CA TYR A 14 -5.52 5.71 -5.72
C TYR A 14 -5.53 6.80 -4.64
N ARG A 15 -6.65 6.95 -3.93
CA ARG A 15 -6.78 7.97 -2.87
C ARG A 15 -6.36 7.47 -1.49
N SER A 16 -6.29 6.16 -1.32
CA SER A 16 -5.91 5.48 -0.09
C SER A 16 -5.50 4.04 -0.40
N LEU A 17 -4.84 3.41 0.56
CA LEU A 17 -4.59 1.96 0.53
C LEU A 17 -5.87 1.15 0.38
N ASP A 18 -6.95 1.52 1.07
CA ASP A 18 -8.24 0.82 0.99
C ASP A 18 -8.80 0.81 -0.45
N ALA A 19 -8.72 1.94 -1.17
CA ALA A 19 -9.18 2.01 -2.56
C ALA A 19 -8.35 1.12 -3.50
N PHE A 20 -7.04 1.04 -3.27
CA PHE A 20 -6.16 0.12 -4.01
C PHE A 20 -6.50 -1.34 -3.71
N CYS A 21 -6.72 -1.66 -2.44
CA CYS A 21 -7.09 -2.99 -1.97
C CYS A 21 -8.45 -3.43 -2.52
N GLU A 22 -9.48 -2.59 -2.49
CA GLU A 22 -10.81 -2.89 -3.05
C GLU A 22 -10.76 -3.14 -4.57
N ASP A 23 -10.06 -2.30 -5.32
CA ASP A 23 -9.96 -2.41 -6.79
C ASP A 23 -9.19 -3.67 -7.22
N ARG A 24 -8.15 -4.04 -6.46
CA ARG A 24 -7.33 -5.23 -6.72
C ARG A 24 -7.90 -6.50 -6.08
N GLY A 25 -8.93 -6.39 -5.23
CA GLY A 25 -9.43 -7.50 -4.42
C GLY A 25 -8.41 -8.04 -3.42
N LEU A 26 -7.54 -7.17 -2.90
CA LEU A 26 -6.52 -7.49 -1.88
C LEU A 26 -7.04 -7.15 -0.48
N ASP A 27 -6.64 -7.93 0.51
CA ASP A 27 -6.87 -7.58 1.90
C ASP A 27 -5.81 -6.58 2.37
N ARG A 28 -6.25 -5.43 2.90
CA ARG A 28 -5.37 -4.39 3.41
C ARG A 28 -4.42 -4.91 4.50
N LYS A 29 -4.95 -5.72 5.41
CA LYS A 29 -4.22 -6.25 6.56
C LYS A 29 -3.15 -7.23 6.10
N GLU A 30 -3.47 -8.09 5.14
CA GLU A 30 -2.48 -9.01 4.55
C GLU A 30 -1.33 -8.25 3.86
N LEU A 31 -1.65 -7.14 3.19
CA LEU A 31 -0.66 -6.29 2.54
C LEU A 31 0.22 -5.55 3.56
N GLU A 32 -0.40 -4.97 4.58
CA GLU A 32 0.29 -4.33 5.70
C GLU A 32 1.18 -5.36 6.42
N ASP A 33 0.70 -6.54 6.79
CA ASP A 33 1.49 -7.59 7.46
C ASP A 33 2.69 -8.04 6.61
N LYS A 34 2.51 -8.22 5.29
CA LYS A 34 3.59 -8.59 4.37
C LYS A 34 4.69 -7.54 4.30
N LEU A 35 4.31 -6.26 4.36
CA LEU A 35 5.24 -5.13 4.30
C LEU A 35 5.85 -4.84 5.68
N ASP A 36 5.12 -5.08 6.76
CA ASP A 36 5.61 -4.98 8.14
C ASP A 36 6.70 -6.04 8.41
N MET A 37 6.57 -7.24 7.85
CA MET A 37 7.62 -8.29 7.89
C MET A 37 8.97 -7.86 7.28
N ILE A 38 8.98 -6.81 6.46
CA ILE A 38 10.18 -6.24 5.84
C ILE A 38 10.45 -4.79 6.29
N ASP A 39 9.94 -4.41 7.48
CA ASP A 39 10.08 -3.09 8.12
C ASP A 39 9.49 -1.92 7.32
N TYR A 40 8.39 -2.15 6.58
CA TYR A 40 7.66 -1.10 5.87
C TYR A 40 6.26 -0.89 6.45
N ALA A 41 5.96 0.34 6.84
CA ALA A 41 4.67 0.72 7.39
C ALA A 41 3.91 1.65 6.44
N TYR A 42 2.60 1.49 6.34
CA TYR A 42 1.76 2.40 5.56
C TYR A 42 1.60 3.74 6.29
N ASP A 43 2.02 4.83 5.63
CA ASP A 43 1.78 6.20 6.07
C ASP A 43 0.60 6.81 5.29
N PRO A 44 -0.57 6.98 5.93
CA PRO A 44 -1.75 7.57 5.30
C PRO A 44 -1.59 9.08 5.01
N ALA A 45 -0.63 9.78 5.62
CA ALA A 45 -0.42 11.21 5.37
C ALA A 45 0.20 11.45 3.98
N VAL A 46 1.05 10.53 3.52
CA VAL A 46 1.68 10.57 2.19
C VAL A 46 1.12 9.52 1.22
N ASN A 47 0.17 8.70 1.70
CA ASN A 47 -0.45 7.59 0.98
C ASN A 47 0.60 6.63 0.39
N GLN A 48 1.61 6.25 1.19
CA GLN A 48 2.74 5.41 0.76
C GLN A 48 3.24 4.55 1.91
N PHE A 49 3.89 3.44 1.58
CA PHE A 49 4.66 2.64 2.53
C PHE A 49 6.07 3.22 2.71
N VAL A 50 6.46 3.45 3.95
CA VAL A 50 7.74 4.07 4.39
C VAL A 50 8.52 3.14 5.32
#